data_AF-A0A2V7G9C8-F1
#
_entry.id   AF-A0A2V7G9C8-F1
#
_cell.length_a   1.000
_cell.length_b   1.000
_cell.length_c   1.000
_cell.angle_alpha   90.00
_cell.angle_beta   90.00
_cell.angle_gamma   90.00
#
_symmetry.space_group_name_H-M   'P 1'
#
loop_
_entity.id
_entity.type
_entity.pdbx_description
1 polymer ?
#
loop_
_entity_poly.entity_id
_entity_poly.type
_entity_poly.pdbx_seq_one_letter_code
_entity_poly.pdbx_strand_id
1 'polypeptide(L)'
;GHTVLTLSGSLGACGFIGLCFTRWVVLQMRRQTVYKPVGDDWLWHVGMPLLAYLFLFVGATGLWWRRAPALVVIAAAALFLLYIGIHNAWDAAIYVSVARNKRRQEPPPHA
;
A
#
# COMPACT_ATOMS: atom_id res chain seq x y z
N GLY A 1 -12.12 -17.67 -24.11
CA GLY A 1 -10.97 -18.13 -23.31
C GLY A 1 -10.05 -16.99 -22.89
N HIS A 2 -9.62 -16.14 -23.81
CA HIS A 2 -8.60 -15.11 -23.57
C HIS A 2 -8.93 -14.11 -22.47
N THR A 3 -10.18 -13.64 -22.36
CA THR A 3 -10.56 -12.56 -21.42
C THR A 3 -10.36 -12.92 -19.96
N VAL A 4 -10.70 -14.15 -19.54
CA VAL A 4 -10.55 -14.55 -18.12
C VAL A 4 -9.08 -14.81 -17.80
N LEU A 5 -8.34 -15.36 -18.76
CA LEU A 5 -6.94 -15.72 -18.59
C LEU A 5 -6.04 -14.47 -18.49
N THR A 6 -6.28 -13.47 -19.35
CA THR A 6 -5.56 -12.18 -19.28
C THR A 6 -5.98 -11.35 -18.07
N LEU A 7 -7.27 -11.35 -17.70
CA LEU A 7 -7.76 -10.61 -16.54
C LEU A 7 -7.24 -11.22 -15.22
N SER A 8 -7.37 -12.53 -15.05
CA SER A 8 -6.85 -13.25 -13.89
C SER A 8 -5.33 -13.16 -13.82
N GLY A 9 -4.64 -13.31 -14.95
CA GLY A 9 -3.18 -13.21 -15.03
C GLY A 9 -2.66 -11.83 -14.63
N SER A 10 -3.24 -10.76 -15.18
CA SER A 10 -2.82 -9.38 -14.86
C SER A 10 -3.12 -8.99 -13.43
N LEU A 11 -4.33 -9.27 -12.92
CA LEU A 11 -4.71 -8.98 -11.54
C LEU A 11 -3.93 -9.82 -10.53
N GLY A 12 -3.70 -11.10 -10.85
CA GLY A 12 -2.89 -12.00 -10.03
C GLY A 12 -1.43 -11.54 -9.95
N ALA A 13 -0.85 -11.11 -11.08
CA ALA A 13 0.49 -10.53 -11.12
C ALA A 13 0.57 -9.23 -10.29
N CYS A 14 -0.40 -8.32 -10.43
CA CYS A 14 -0.46 -7.09 -9.62
C CYS A 14 -0.55 -7.40 -8.12
N GLY A 15 -1.40 -8.34 -7.71
CA GLY A 15 -1.51 -8.77 -6.32
C GLY A 15 -0.20 -9.36 -5.79
N PHE A 16 0.44 -10.24 -6.57
CA PHE A 16 1.70 -10.87 -6.19
C PHE A 16 2.86 -9.87 -6.07
N ILE A 17 3.01 -8.98 -7.06
CA ILE A 17 4.01 -7.90 -7.02
C ILE A 17 3.77 -6.99 -5.80
N GLY A 18 2.50 -6.66 -5.52
CA GLY A 18 2.13 -5.91 -4.32
C GLY A 18 2.51 -6.60 -3.01
N LEU A 19 2.30 -7.92 -2.90
CA LEU A 19 2.76 -8.71 -1.75
C LEU A 19 4.29 -8.65 -1.59
N CYS A 20 5.04 -8.82 -2.68
CA CYS A 20 6.50 -8.67 -2.68
C CYS A 20 6.93 -7.26 -2.25
N PHE A 21 6.23 -6.22 -2.70
CA PHE A 21 6.48 -4.84 -2.31
C PHE A 21 6.23 -4.62 -0.81
N THR A 22 5.13 -5.12 -0.25
CA THR A 22 4.88 -5.00 1.21
C THR A 22 5.96 -5.69 2.03
N ARG A 23 6.46 -6.85 1.58
CA ARG A 23 7.61 -7.52 2.20
C ARG A 23 8.87 -6.64 2.16
N TRP A 24 9.11 -5.95 1.06
CA TRP A 24 10.22 -5.00 0.94
C TRP A 24 10.07 -3.82 1.91
N VAL A 25 8.87 -3.23 2.02
CA VAL A 25 8.57 -2.14 2.97
C VAL A 25 8.86 -2.57 4.42
N VAL A 26 8.47 -3.79 4.81
CA VAL A 26 8.78 -4.36 6.13
C VAL A 26 10.29 -4.44 6.36
N LEU A 27 11.04 -4.96 5.39
CA LEU A 27 12.49 -5.05 5.50
C LEU A 27 13.13 -3.67 5.63
N GLN A 28 12.64 -2.70 4.87
CA GLN A 28 13.12 -1.32 4.91
C GLN A 28 12.83 -0.66 6.27
N MET A 29 11.62 -0.81 6.80
CA MET A 29 11.23 -0.25 8.09
C MET A 29 12.02 -0.86 9.25
N ARG A 30 12.29 -2.16 9.19
CA ARG A 30 13.15 -2.84 10.19
C ARG A 30 14.61 -2.38 10.15
N ARG A 31 15.07 -1.87 9.00
CA ARG A 31 16.44 -1.34 8.83
C ARG A 31 16.56 0.13 9.22
N GLN A 32 15.46 0.85 9.42
CA GLN A 32 15.51 2.24 9.90
C GLN A 32 15.89 2.24 11.39
N THR A 33 17.07 2.81 11.70
CA THR A 33 17.61 2.89 13.07
C THR A 33 17.35 4.24 13.74
N VAL A 34 17.04 5.28 12.95
CA VAL A 34 16.87 6.67 13.42
C VAL A 34 15.45 6.94 13.93
N TYR A 35 14.45 6.22 13.41
CA TYR A 35 13.05 6.35 13.81
C TYR A 35 12.50 4.97 14.20
N LYS A 36 11.91 4.84 15.39
CA LYS A 36 11.24 3.61 15.80
C LYS A 36 9.80 3.64 15.28
N PRO A 37 9.42 2.79 14.31
CA PRO A 37 8.06 2.76 13.80
C PRO A 37 7.08 2.38 14.92
N VAL A 38 6.07 3.23 15.15
CA VAL A 38 5.00 3.04 16.13
C VAL A 38 3.97 2.07 15.56
N GLY A 39 3.17 1.40 16.41
CA GLY A 39 2.22 0.37 15.98
C GLY A 39 1.26 0.78 14.84
N ASP A 40 0.84 2.05 14.80
CA ASP A 40 -0.02 2.57 13.74
C ASP A 40 0.68 2.60 12.36
N ASP A 41 1.97 2.93 12.30
CA ASP A 41 2.74 2.92 11.03
C ASP A 41 2.79 1.52 10.42
N TRP A 42 2.90 0.49 11.27
CA TRP A 42 2.87 -0.90 10.81
C TRP A 42 1.51 -1.27 10.23
N LEU A 43 0.42 -0.81 10.85
CA LEU A 43 -0.92 -1.12 10.37
C LEU A 43 -1.18 -0.46 9.00
N TRP A 44 -0.84 0.82 8.86
CA TRP A 44 -1.11 1.60 7.64
C TRP A 44 -0.15 1.31 6.48
N HIS A 45 1.11 0.98 6.76
CA HIS A 45 2.11 0.78 5.72
C HIS A 45 2.42 -0.70 5.41
N VAL A 46 1.96 -1.62 6.26
CA VAL A 46 2.18 -3.06 6.06
C VAL A 46 0.87 -3.84 6.15
N GLY A 47 0.14 -3.73 7.25
CA GLY A 47 -1.04 -4.57 7.52
C GLY A 47 -2.15 -4.40 6.49
N MET A 48 -2.61 -3.16 6.29
CA MET A 48 -3.69 -2.86 5.34
C MET A 48 -3.29 -3.11 3.87
N PRO A 49 -2.11 -2.68 3.39
CA PRO A 49 -1.65 -3.03 2.05
C PRO A 49 -1.56 -4.55 1.82
N LEU A 50 -1.02 -5.30 2.78
CA LEU A 50 -0.90 -6.76 2.68
C LEU A 50 -2.27 -7.42 2.53
N LEU A 51 -3.25 -7.00 3.35
CA LEU A 51 -4.62 -7.50 3.27
C LEU A 51 -5.25 -7.19 1.91
N ALA A 52 -5.06 -5.98 1.40
CA ALA A 52 -5.61 -5.56 0.12
C ALA A 52 -5.00 -6.34 -1.06
N TYR A 53 -3.68 -6.52 -1.08
CA TYR A 53 -3.01 -7.32 -2.12
C TYR A 53 -3.35 -8.82 -2.04
N LEU A 54 -3.57 -9.35 -0.83
CA LEU A 54 -4.04 -10.72 -0.64
C LEU A 54 -5.45 -10.90 -1.21
N PHE A 55 -6.38 -9.97 -0.94
CA PHE A 55 -7.71 -10.00 -1.53
C PHE A 55 -7.70 -9.85 -3.05
N LEU A 56 -6.80 -9.03 -3.59
CA LEU A 56 -6.63 -8.92 -5.04
C LEU A 56 -6.17 -10.24 -5.66
N PHE A 57 -5.19 -10.91 -5.02
CA PHE A 57 -4.68 -12.20 -5.46
C PHE A 57 -5.74 -13.31 -5.37
N VAL A 58 -6.44 -13.42 -4.23
CA VAL A 58 -7.53 -14.41 -4.02
C VAL A 58 -8.72 -14.14 -4.95
N GLY A 59 -9.06 -12.88 -5.21
CA GLY A 59 -10.09 -12.51 -6.18
C GLY A 59 -9.68 -12.93 -7.60
N ALA A 60 -8.42 -12.72 -7.98
CA ALA A 60 -7.91 -13.14 -9.29
C ALA A 60 -7.95 -14.67 -9.50
N THR A 61 -7.63 -15.47 -8.47
CA THR A 61 -7.76 -16.94 -8.54
C THR A 61 -9.22 -17.39 -8.48
N GLY A 62 -10.07 -16.69 -7.73
CA GLY A 62 -11.51 -16.95 -7.61
C GLY A 62 -12.29 -16.79 -8.92
N LEU A 63 -11.77 -16.01 -9.89
CA LEU A 63 -12.37 -15.85 -11.22
C LEU A 63 -12.56 -17.19 -11.97
N TRP A 64 -11.74 -18.20 -11.64
CA TRP A 64 -11.81 -19.54 -12.24
C TRP A 64 -12.97 -20.39 -11.70
N TRP A 65 -13.42 -20.12 -10.47
CA TRP A 65 -14.55 -20.84 -9.84
C TRP A 65 -15.87 -20.06 -9.93
N ARG A 66 -15.89 -18.80 -9.46
CA ARG A 66 -17.11 -18.00 -9.37
C ARG A 66 -16.81 -16.54 -9.72
N ARG A 67 -17.14 -16.16 -10.96
CA ARG A 67 -16.80 -14.84 -11.53
C ARG A 67 -17.41 -13.67 -10.77
N ALA A 68 -18.72 -13.71 -10.48
CA ALA A 68 -19.42 -12.60 -9.82
C ALA A 68 -18.84 -12.25 -8.43
N PRO A 69 -18.71 -13.17 -7.46
CA PRO A 69 -18.13 -12.83 -6.16
C PRO A 69 -16.64 -12.46 -6.26
N ALA A 70 -15.89 -13.07 -7.19
CA ALA A 70 -14.49 -12.72 -7.42
C ALA A 70 -14.31 -11.26 -7.84
N LEU A 71 -15.15 -10.77 -8.76
CA LEU A 71 -15.14 -9.37 -9.21
C LEU A 71 -15.50 -8.40 -8.08
N VAL A 72 -16.42 -8.78 -7.18
CA VAL A 72 -16.75 -7.98 -5.99
C VAL A 72 -15.54 -7.85 -5.06
N VAL A 73 -14.82 -8.95 -4.82
CA VAL A 73 -13.61 -8.95 -3.99
C VAL A 73 -12.51 -8.10 -4.63
N ILE A 74 -12.31 -8.23 -5.96
CA ILE A 74 -11.34 -7.40 -6.71
C ILE A 74 -11.68 -5.91 -6.60
N ALA A 75 -12.96 -5.55 -6.77
CA ALA A 75 -13.42 -4.17 -6.67
C ALA A 75 -13.22 -3.61 -5.25
N ALA A 76 -13.57 -4.39 -4.22
CA ALA A 76 -13.35 -4.01 -2.82
C ALA A 76 -11.86 -3.81 -2.52
N ALA A 77 -11.00 -4.71 -2.99
CA ALA A 77 -9.55 -4.59 -2.83
C ALA A 77 -9.00 -3.33 -3.54
N ALA A 78 -9.48 -3.01 -4.74
CA ALA A 78 -9.07 -1.81 -5.47
C ALA A 78 -9.48 -0.52 -4.75
N LEU A 79 -10.72 -0.43 -4.26
CA LEU A 79 -11.18 0.71 -3.46
C LEU A 79 -10.41 0.84 -2.15
N PHE A 80 -10.07 -0.28 -1.51
CA PHE A 80 -9.29 -0.27 -0.29
C PHE A 80 -7.85 0.21 -0.54
N LEU A 81 -7.19 -0.26 -1.61
CA LEU A 81 -5.88 0.25 -2.03
C LEU A 81 -5.92 1.75 -2.33
N LEU A 82 -6.99 2.23 -2.99
CA LEU A 82 -7.18 3.66 -3.27
C LEU A 82 -7.27 4.46 -1.96
N TYR A 83 -8.09 4.00 -1.02
CA TYR A 83 -8.23 4.64 0.29
C TYR A 83 -6.89 4.70 1.04
N ILE A 84 -6.16 3.58 1.11
CA ILE A 84 -4.83 3.52 1.73
C ILE A 84 -3.87 4.50 1.05
N GLY A 85 -3.88 4.56 -0.29
CA GLY A 85 -3.06 5.48 -1.06
C GLY A 85 -3.36 6.95 -0.77
N ILE A 86 -4.64 7.32 -0.66
CA ILE A 86 -5.07 8.68 -0.30
C ILE A 86 -4.59 9.03 1.12
N HIS A 87 -4.76 8.12 2.08
CA HIS A 87 -4.30 8.33 3.45
C HIS A 87 -2.79 8.53 3.53
N ASN A 88 -2.02 7.65 2.88
CA ASN A 88 -0.56 7.74 2.87
C ASN A 88 -0.05 9.01 2.16
N ALA A 89 -0.70 9.42 1.07
CA ALA A 89 -0.35 10.67 0.37
C ALA A 89 -0.64 11.91 1.22
N TRP A 90 -1.73 11.88 1.98
CA TRP A 90 -2.08 12.95 2.91
C TRP A 90 -1.06 13.09 4.04
N ASP A 91 -0.65 11.98 4.65
CA ASP A 91 0.37 11.98 5.70
C ASP A 91 1.70 12.57 5.20
N ALA A 92 2.16 12.14 4.02
CA ALA A 92 3.36 12.70 3.38
C ALA A 92 3.25 14.21 3.14
N ALA A 93 2.07 14.70 2.72
CA ALA A 93 1.84 16.13 2.51
C ALA A 93 1.94 16.93 3.82
N ILE A 94 1.36 16.41 4.91
CA ILE A 94 1.48 17.00 6.24
C ILE A 94 2.94 17.03 6.68
N TYR A 95 3.65 15.91 6.58
CA TYR A 95 5.07 15.84 6.94
C TYR A 95 5.90 16.89 6.20
N VAL A 96 5.73 17.02 4.88
CA VAL A 96 6.45 18.01 4.07
C VAL A 96 6.12 19.44 4.48
N SER A 97 4.84 19.73 4.77
CA SER A 97 4.41 21.06 5.21
C SER A 97 5.01 21.45 6.56
N VAL A 98 5.00 20.53 7.53
CA VAL A 98 5.57 20.74 8.87
C VAL A 98 7.09 20.85 8.81
N ALA A 99 7.76 19.98 8.04
CA ALA A 99 9.21 20.02 7.85
C ALA A 99 9.67 21.32 7.18
N ARG A 100 8.90 21.84 6.21
CA ARG A 100 9.15 23.16 5.60
C ARG A 100 8.99 24.30 6.60
N ASN A 101 7.96 24.27 7.44
CA ASN A 101 7.74 25.31 8.44
C ASN A 101 8.87 25.33 9.50
N LYS A 102 9.30 24.17 9.99
CA LYS A 102 10.42 24.07 10.95
C LYS A 102 11.71 24.68 10.40
N ARG A 103 12.10 24.33 9.17
CA ARG A 103 13.29 24.91 8.52
C ARG A 103 13.22 26.43 8.34
N ARG A 104 12.02 26.99 8.17
CA ARG A 104 11.84 28.46 8.05
C ARG A 104 12.00 29.18 9.39
N GLN A 105 11.79 28.48 10.50
CA GLN A 105 11.86 29.04 11.85
C GLN A 105 13.23 28.90 12.50
N GLU A 106 14.13 28.06 11.95
CA GLU A 106 15.52 27.97 12.42
C GLU A 106 16.24 29.31 12.13
N PRO A 107 16.72 30.04 13.17
CA PRO A 107 17.51 31.24 12.95
C PRO A 107 18.81 30.87 12.23
N PRO A 108 19.40 31.79 11.43
CA PRO A 108 20.67 31.51 10.76
C PRO A 108 21.72 31.08 11.79
N PRO A 109 22.55 30.06 11.51
CA PRO A 109 23.62 29.69 12.40
C PRO A 109 24.51 30.92 12.58
N HIS A 110 24.69 31.34 13.83
CA HIS A 110 25.40 32.55 14.22
C HIS A 110 26.68 32.73 13.39
N ALA A 111 26.71 33.80 12.58
CA ALA A 111 27.88 34.27 11.86
C ALA A 111 28.61 35.34 12.69
#